data_AF-A0A0C9XPT9-F1
#
_entry.id   AF-A0A0C9XPT9-F1
#
_cell.length_a   1.000
_cell.length_b   1.000
_cell.length_c   1.000
_cell.angle_alpha   90.00
_cell.angle_beta   90.00
_cell.angle_gamma   90.00
#
_symmetry.space_group_name_H-M   'P 1'
#
loop_
_entity.id
_entity.type
_entity.pdbx_description
1 polymer ?
#
loop_
_entity_poly.entity_id
_entity_poly.type
_entity_poly.pdbx_seq_one_letter_code
_entity_poly.pdbx_strand_id
1 'polypeptide(L)' 'MSTINADGIVHVNAKDKATGKDQLMTIASLSGLSNKDIEHMVADTEKYADADKA' A
#
# COMPACT_ATOMS: atom_id res chain seq x y z
N MET A 1 -7.32 -10.96 -4.61
CA MET A 1 -8.28 -10.05 -3.93
C MET A 1 -7.57 -9.48 -2.72
N SER A 2 -7.54 -8.16 -2.59
CA SER A 2 -6.84 -7.48 -1.49
C SER A 2 -7.87 -6.86 -0.56
N THR A 3 -7.81 -7.19 0.73
CA THR A 3 -8.73 -6.65 1.75
C THR A 3 -7.94 -5.92 2.82
N ILE A 4 -8.35 -4.71 3.17
CA ILE A 4 -7.73 -3.88 4.21
C ILE A 4 -8.67 -3.87 5.42
N ASN A 5 -8.16 -4.20 6.60
CA ASN A 5 -8.90 -4.13 7.85
C ASN A 5 -8.62 -2.80 8.60
N ALA A 6 -9.51 -2.41 9.51
CA ALA A 6 -9.46 -1.12 10.23
C ALA A 6 -8.14 -0.89 11.00
N ASP A 7 -7.44 -1.96 11.36
CA ASP A 7 -6.12 -1.94 12.01
C ASP A 7 -4.96 -1.66 11.02
N GLY A 8 -5.24 -1.38 9.74
CA GLY A 8 -4.23 -1.12 8.72
C GLY A 8 -3.51 -2.35 8.19
N ILE A 9 -3.95 -3.55 8.57
CA ILE A 9 -3.46 -4.81 8.01
C ILE A 9 -4.07 -5.00 6.62
N VAL A 10 -3.27 -5.46 5.67
CA VAL A 10 -3.70 -5.78 4.31
C VAL A 10 -3.51 -7.26 4.08
N HIS A 11 -4.59 -7.96 3.73
CA HIS A 11 -4.54 -9.33 3.26
C HIS A 11 -4.51 -9.34 1.75
N VAL A 12 -3.42 -9.83 1.18
CA VAL A 12 -3.22 -9.98 -0.25
C VAL A 12 -3.35 -11.45 -0.60
N ASN A 13 -4.39 -11.81 -1.34
CA ASN A 13 -4.46 -13.10 -2.02
C ASN A 13 -3.90 -12.95 -3.43
N ALA A 14 -2.73 -13.54 -3.66
CA ALA A 14 -2.06 -13.57 -4.96
C ALA A 14 -2.02 -15.02 -5.47
N LYS A 15 -2.44 -15.23 -6.72
CA LYS A 15 -2.34 -16.53 -7.38
C LYS A 15 -1.15 -16.53 -8.33
N ASP A 16 -0.20 -17.43 -8.10
CA ASP A 16 0.90 -17.66 -9.02
C ASP A 16 0.34 -18.30 -10.31
N LYS A 17 0.49 -17.60 -11.44
CA LYS A 17 -0.10 -18.02 -12.72
C LYS A 17 0.67 -19.17 -13.38
N ALA A 18 1.93 -19.41 -13.02
CA ALA A 18 2.76 -20.46 -13.60
C ALA A 18 2.55 -21.82 -12.93
N THR A 19 2.30 -21.82 -11.62
CA THR A 19 2.13 -23.03 -10.79
C THR A 19 0.68 -23.25 -10.37
N GLY A 20 -0.19 -22.26 -10.54
CA GLY A 20 -1.59 -22.30 -10.15
C GLY A 20 -1.82 -22.21 -8.63
N LYS A 21 -0.77 -21.99 -7.84
CA LYS A 21 -0.84 -21.95 -6.38
C LYS A 21 -1.33 -20.60 -5.88
N ASP A 22 -2.27 -20.65 -4.95
CA ASP A 22 -2.69 -19.47 -4.19
C ASP A 22 -1.70 -19.21 -3.05
N GLN A 23 -1.23 -17.97 -2.97
CA GLN A 23 -0.39 -17.46 -1.90
C GLN A 23 -1.15 -16.37 -1.15
N LEU A 24 -1.32 -16.59 0.15
CA LEU A 24 -1.86 -15.60 1.07
C LEU A 24 -0.68 -14.86 1.71
N MET A 25 -0.60 -13.55 1.49
CA MET A 25 0.37 -12.68 2.14
C MET A 25 -0.39 -11.69 3.03
N THR A 26 0.01 -11.60 4.29
CA THR A 26 -0.52 -10.60 5.22
C THR A 26 0.53 -9.52 5.39
N ILE A 27 0.24 -8.33 4.88
CA ILE A 27 1.05 -7.13 5.09
C ILE A 27 0.46 -6.44 6.32
N ALA A 28 1.05 -6.69 7.48
CA ALA A 28 0.76 -5.88 8.64
C ALA A 28 1.49 -4.55 8.45
N SER A 29 0.76 -3.48 8.17
CA SER A 29 1.28 -2.13 8.34
C SER A 29 1.50 -1.93 9.83
N LEU A 30 2.62 -2.41 10.38
CA LEU A 30 3.22 -1.70 11.50
C LEU A 30 3.24 -0.25 11.04
N SER A 31 2.62 0.63 11.79
CA SER A 31 2.57 2.08 11.58
C SER A 31 3.98 2.70 11.60
N GLY A 32 4.87 2.21 10.74
CA GLY A 32 6.29 2.55 10.62
C GLY A 32 6.53 3.76 9.75
N LEU A 33 5.46 4.40 9.28
CA LEU A 33 5.48 5.80 8.87
C LEU A 33 5.15 6.61 10.11
N SER A 34 6.12 7.37 10.59
CA SER A 34 5.83 8.39 11.58
C SER A 34 4.88 9.43 10.97
N ASN A 35 4.11 10.17 11.79
CA ASN A 35 3.25 11.24 11.29
C ASN A 35 4.00 12.22 10.36
N LYS A 36 5.29 12.42 10.62
CA LYS A 36 6.18 13.23 9.78
C LYS A 36 6.40 12.64 8.38
N ASP A 37 6.51 11.32 8.26
CA ASP A 37 6.65 10.64 6.97
C ASP A 37 5.34 10.70 6.19
N ILE A 38 4.20 10.64 6.88
CA ILE A 38 2.87 10.83 6.27
C ILE A 38 2.72 12.25 5.74
N GLU A 39 3.03 13.27 6.54
CA GLU A 39 2.96 14.68 6.13
C GLU A 39 3.89 14.97 4.95
N HIS A 40 5.12 14.44 4.97
CA HIS A 40 6.06 14.57 3.86
C HIS A 40 5.54 13.90 2.58
N MET A 41 4.94 12.71 2.71
CA MET A 41 4.37 11.99 1.57
C MET A 41 3.16 12.72 0.98
N VAL A 42 2.32 13.35 1.80
CA VAL A 42 1.21 14.20 1.35
C VAL A 42 1.74 15.43 0.62
N ALA A 43 2.71 16.16 1.20
CA ALA A 43 3.29 17.35 0.59
C ALA A 43 4.01 17.04 -0.74
N ASP A 44 4.75 15.94 -0.80
CA ASP A 44 5.37 15.48 -2.05
C ASP A 44 4.30 15.12 -3.08
N THR A 45 3.25 14.40 -2.69
CA THR A 45 2.16 14.03 -3.60
C THR A 45 1.47 15.26 -4.17
N GLU A 46 1.16 16.27 -3.37
CA GLU A 46 0.59 17.54 -3.85
C GLU A 46 1.52 18.24 -4.83
N LYS A 47 2.82 18.27 -4.54
CA LYS A 47 3.84 18.88 -5.40
C LYS A 47 4.01 18.17 -6.74
N TYR A 48 3.90 16.84 -6.77
CA TYR A 48 4.02 16.04 -8.00
C TYR A 48 2.67 15.83 -8.72
N ALA A 49 1.53 16.00 -8.06
CA ALA A 49 0.21 15.92 -8.68
C ALA A 49 -0.03 17.03 -9.72
N ASP A 50 0.65 18.17 -9.58
CA ASP A 50 0.64 19.23 -10.58
C ASP A 50 1.67 19.00 -11.72
N ALA A 51 2.57 18.03 -11.59
CA ALA A 51 3.56 17.69 -12.62
C ALA A 51 2.98 16.84 -13.77
N ASP A 52 1.83 16.18 -13.57
CA ASP A 52 1.13 15.39 -14.60
C ASP A 52 0.13 16.22 -15.45
N LYS A 53 0.04 17.54 -15.23
CA LYS A 53 -0.83 18.44 -16.02
C LYS A 53 -0.13 19.13 -17.20
N ALA A 54 1.10 18.76 -17.53
CA ALA A 54 1.87 19.36 -18.65
C ALA A 54 1.79 18.53 -19.93
#